data_AF-A0A7V9IQJ7-F1
#
_entry.id   AF-A0A7V9IQJ7-F1
#
_cell.length_a   1.000
_cell.length_b   1.000
_cell.length_c   1.000
_cell.angle_alpha   90.00
_cell.angle_beta   90.00
_cell.angle_gamma   90.00
#
_symmetry.space_group_name_H-M   'P 1'
#
loop_
_entity.id
_entity.type
_entity.pdbx_description
1 polymer ?
#
loop_
_entity_poly.entity_id
_entity_poly.type
_entity_poly.pdbx_seq_one_letter_code
_entity_poly.pdbx_strand_id
1 'polypeptide(L)'
;MLVWSRRGGTLPLTILVIAVLGVSVAITYARLSSERRTTGDGQAQLDAFAVAQTGLNSYMAGRDAKPAANQDTTFTDLPGGTAQVSLRFLRESTTTLLPAVYVITSRGTATGAKRYDTKSPPAQRTVATYALWTPASLDLNAAITSLGGMDKAGGSGVMSGVDACGVLPAIPGVAVPNGTYTGATGPIDGNPDNTPALLGTPGAAGTAKDEVAVDWAGITAGTYLPAEFVSPVWPSAAQMNNWPVIRVNNNPGGDFTLPASGKGILIVTGNLIISGSRDWEGVILVGGSVRSNGNNTTRGAVIAGLNVKLGQAVGISDMNGTKDFRYDSCALTRALGHIGSLQRVRNGWVDTWPSY
;
A
#
# COMPACT_ATOMS: atom_id res chain seq x y z
N MET A 1 64.08 -77.78 11.73
CA MET A 1 62.61 -77.75 11.85
C MET A 1 62.25 -77.26 13.25
N LEU A 2 62.16 -75.94 13.43
CA LEU A 2 61.92 -75.31 14.73
C LEU A 2 60.42 -75.13 14.92
N VAL A 3 59.84 -75.86 15.87
CA VAL A 3 58.42 -75.81 16.21
C VAL A 3 58.18 -74.54 17.03
N TRP A 4 57.61 -73.51 16.39
CA TRP A 4 57.09 -72.34 17.08
C TRP A 4 55.91 -72.75 17.98
N SER A 5 55.98 -72.37 19.25
CA SER A 5 54.90 -72.50 20.22
C SER A 5 53.66 -71.74 19.73
N ARG A 6 52.62 -72.48 19.32
CA ARG A 6 51.34 -71.95 18.82
C ARG A 6 50.49 -71.21 19.89
N ARG A 7 50.99 -71.05 21.13
CA ARG A 7 50.23 -70.48 22.26
C ARG A 7 50.69 -69.09 22.71
N GLY A 8 51.80 -68.54 22.19
CA GLY A 8 52.33 -67.22 22.59
C GLY A 8 51.99 -66.04 21.67
N GLY A 9 51.55 -66.31 20.42
CA GLY A 9 51.30 -65.26 19.42
C GLY A 9 49.86 -64.69 19.39
N THR A 10 48.91 -65.34 20.07
CA THR A 10 47.49 -64.98 20.01
C THR A 10 47.17 -63.68 20.75
N LEU A 11 47.77 -63.45 21.92
CA LEU A 11 47.52 -62.28 22.76
C LEU A 11 47.96 -60.95 22.11
N PRO A 12 49.20 -60.78 21.59
CA PRO A 12 49.59 -59.55 20.90
C PRO A 12 48.78 -59.33 19.60
N LEU A 13 48.39 -60.40 18.91
CA LEU A 13 47.55 -60.31 17.72
C LEU A 13 46.13 -59.83 18.06
N THR A 14 45.52 -60.31 19.15
CA THR A 14 44.23 -59.81 19.61
C THR A 14 44.26 -58.35 20.05
N ILE A 15 45.32 -57.91 20.74
CA ILE A 15 45.48 -56.50 21.14
C ILE A 15 45.59 -55.60 19.90
N LEU A 16 46.36 -56.03 18.91
CA LEU A 16 46.52 -55.29 17.65
C LEU A 16 45.19 -55.19 16.89
N VAL A 17 44.42 -56.28 16.82
CA VAL A 17 43.09 -56.27 16.20
C VAL A 17 42.13 -55.33 16.94
N ILE A 18 42.11 -55.35 18.28
CA ILE A 18 41.27 -54.45 19.08
C ILE A 18 41.68 -52.99 18.87
N ALA A 19 42.98 -52.69 18.82
CA ALA A 19 43.48 -51.35 18.57
C ALA A 19 43.07 -50.83 17.18
N VAL A 20 43.22 -51.65 16.13
CA VAL A 20 42.80 -51.31 14.77
C VAL A 20 41.29 -51.11 14.69
N LEU A 21 40.50 -51.99 15.33
CA LEU A 21 39.05 -51.83 15.41
C LEU A 21 38.66 -50.53 16.13
N GLY A 22 39.29 -50.23 17.27
CA GLY A 22 39.05 -48.99 18.02
C GLY A 22 39.34 -47.73 17.18
N VAL A 23 40.46 -47.71 16.46
CA VAL A 23 40.81 -46.61 15.55
C VAL A 23 39.80 -46.51 14.40
N SER A 24 39.40 -47.63 13.80
CA SER A 24 38.43 -47.63 12.70
C SER A 24 37.06 -47.07 13.12
N VAL A 25 36.55 -47.47 14.30
CA VAL A 25 35.28 -46.97 14.84
C VAL A 25 35.38 -45.48 15.16
N ALA A 26 36.49 -45.03 15.73
CA ALA A 26 36.71 -43.61 16.01
C ALA A 26 36.70 -42.76 14.73
N ILE A 27 37.35 -43.23 13.65
CA ILE A 27 37.35 -42.54 12.35
C ILE A 27 35.94 -42.50 11.75
N THR A 28 35.19 -43.60 11.79
CA THR A 28 33.82 -43.66 11.27
C THR A 28 32.89 -42.74 12.07
N TYR A 29 33.00 -42.72 13.40
CA TYR A 29 32.22 -41.83 14.25
C TYR A 29 32.53 -40.35 13.95
N ALA A 30 33.81 -40.00 13.81
CA ALA A 30 34.22 -38.65 13.45
C ALA A 30 33.62 -38.21 12.09
N ARG A 31 33.68 -39.07 11.06
CA ARG A 31 33.08 -38.79 9.75
C ARG A 31 31.56 -38.63 9.81
N LEU A 32 30.85 -39.56 10.47
CA LEU A 32 29.40 -39.49 10.63
C LEU A 32 28.97 -38.24 11.41
N SER A 33 29.73 -37.86 12.44
CA SER A 33 29.46 -36.63 13.21
C SER A 33 29.64 -35.37 12.35
N SER A 34 30.67 -35.36 11.49
CA SER A 34 30.92 -34.27 10.55
C SER A 34 29.80 -34.17 9.52
N GLU A 35 29.37 -35.30 8.96
CA GLU A 35 28.30 -35.34 7.95
C GLU A 35 26.96 -34.87 8.53
N ARG A 36 26.63 -35.32 9.76
CA ARG A 36 25.44 -34.83 10.47
C ARG A 36 25.49 -33.33 10.72
N ARG A 37 26.66 -32.78 11.08
CA ARG A 37 26.85 -31.33 11.28
C ARG A 37 26.65 -30.56 9.98
N THR A 38 27.32 -30.97 8.90
CA THR A 38 27.17 -30.32 7.59
C THR A 38 25.73 -30.36 7.10
N THR A 39 25.04 -31.49 7.28
CA THR A 39 23.64 -31.65 6.87
C THR A 39 22.71 -30.78 7.72
N GLY A 40 22.88 -30.79 9.05
CA GLY A 40 22.08 -29.95 9.96
C GLY A 40 22.31 -28.46 9.73
N ASP A 41 23.55 -28.04 9.45
CA ASP A 41 23.88 -26.66 9.10
C ASP A 41 23.28 -26.26 7.75
N GLY A 42 23.34 -27.15 6.75
CA GLY A 42 22.67 -26.95 5.46
C GLY A 42 21.16 -26.76 5.61
N GLN A 43 20.50 -27.60 6.40
CA GLN A 43 19.08 -27.49 6.68
C GLN A 43 18.75 -26.18 7.41
N ALA A 44 19.49 -25.82 8.46
CA ALA A 44 19.25 -24.60 9.20
C ALA A 44 19.44 -23.34 8.34
N GLN A 45 20.37 -23.36 7.37
CA GLN A 45 20.56 -22.29 6.40
C GLN A 45 19.38 -22.18 5.41
N LEU A 46 18.84 -23.29 4.94
CA LEU A 46 17.63 -23.31 4.11
C LEU A 46 16.40 -22.81 4.86
N ASP A 47 16.24 -23.21 6.12
CA ASP A 47 15.15 -22.74 6.99
C ASP A 47 15.26 -21.23 7.23
N ALA A 48 16.47 -20.74 7.54
CA ALA A 48 16.70 -19.30 7.74
C ALA A 48 16.42 -18.49 6.46
N PHE A 49 16.78 -19.04 5.29
CA PHE A 49 16.45 -18.46 3.99
C PHE A 49 14.94 -18.39 3.76
N ALA A 50 14.21 -19.47 4.03
CA ALA A 50 12.75 -19.52 3.89
C ALA A 50 12.05 -18.50 4.81
N VAL A 51 12.52 -18.37 6.06
CA VAL A 51 12.02 -17.36 7.01
C VAL A 51 12.29 -15.94 6.51
N ALA A 52 13.50 -15.66 6.01
CA ALA A 52 13.87 -14.37 5.44
C ALA A 52 12.99 -14.01 4.23
N GLN A 53 12.78 -14.97 3.32
CA GLN A 53 11.95 -14.75 2.14
C GLN A 53 10.47 -14.54 2.50
N THR A 54 9.98 -15.25 3.52
CA THR A 54 8.62 -15.08 4.04
C THR A 54 8.45 -13.71 4.68
N GLY A 55 9.38 -13.30 5.55
CA GLY A 55 9.37 -11.97 6.16
C GLY A 55 9.40 -10.84 5.13
N LEU A 56 10.22 -10.98 4.08
CA LEU A 56 10.25 -10.04 2.97
C LEU A 56 8.89 -9.96 2.25
N ASN A 57 8.30 -11.10 1.91
CA ASN A 57 7.01 -11.14 1.22
C ASN A 57 5.88 -10.57 2.10
N SER A 58 5.83 -10.92 3.39
CA SER A 58 4.84 -10.39 4.34
C SER A 58 4.98 -8.88 4.51
N TYR A 59 6.21 -8.36 4.59
CA TYR A 59 6.44 -6.93 4.66
C TYR A 59 5.95 -6.20 3.41
N MET A 60 6.21 -6.75 2.22
CA MET A 60 5.75 -6.12 0.98
C MET A 60 4.24 -6.20 0.80
N ALA A 61 3.61 -7.31 1.23
CA ALA A 61 2.18 -7.53 1.07
C ALA A 61 1.33 -6.68 2.02
N GLY A 62 1.83 -6.37 3.22
CA GLY A 62 1.09 -5.58 4.22
C GLY A 62 1.29 -4.06 4.13
N ARG A 63 1.77 -3.54 2.99
CA ARG A 63 2.09 -2.11 2.84
C ARG A 63 1.09 -1.42 1.93
N ASP A 64 0.27 -0.59 2.56
CA ASP A 64 -0.77 0.17 1.87
C ASP A 64 -0.51 1.68 1.83
N ALA A 65 0.47 2.16 2.60
CA ALA A 65 0.88 3.56 2.66
C ALA A 65 2.37 3.70 2.34
N LYS A 66 2.75 4.87 1.81
CA LYS A 66 4.13 5.18 1.42
C LYS A 66 5.06 5.01 2.63
N PRO A 67 6.06 4.12 2.54
CA PRO A 67 7.00 3.94 3.65
C PRO A 67 7.78 5.22 3.94
N ALA A 68 8.05 5.45 5.22
CA ALA A 68 9.02 6.45 5.65
C ALA A 68 10.40 6.16 5.04
N ALA A 69 11.28 7.17 5.05
CA ALA A 69 12.62 7.03 4.45
C ALA A 69 13.40 5.83 5.02
N ASN A 70 13.26 5.56 6.31
CA ASN A 70 13.84 4.39 6.95
C ASN A 70 12.81 3.75 7.88
N GLN A 71 12.67 2.44 7.82
CA GLN A 71 11.77 1.71 8.69
C GLN A 71 12.29 0.31 8.98
N ASP A 72 12.20 -0.11 10.23
CA ASP A 72 12.50 -1.47 10.66
C ASP A 72 11.22 -2.12 11.20
N THR A 73 11.05 -3.40 10.92
CA THR A 73 9.88 -4.19 11.36
C THR A 73 10.33 -5.60 11.65
N THR A 74 9.91 -6.15 12.80
CA THR A 74 10.27 -7.51 13.19
C THR A 74 9.02 -8.38 13.19
N PHE A 75 9.09 -9.52 12.50
CA PHE A 75 8.08 -10.56 12.50
C PHE A 75 8.55 -11.69 13.43
N THR A 76 7.80 -11.93 14.50
CA THR A 76 8.09 -13.01 15.47
C THR A 76 7.29 -14.27 15.22
N ASP A 77 6.21 -14.17 14.43
CA ASP A 77 5.18 -15.22 14.33
C ASP A 77 5.28 -15.99 13.00
N LEU A 78 6.47 -16.01 12.38
CA LEU A 78 6.69 -16.74 11.14
C LEU A 78 6.96 -18.23 11.44
N PRO A 79 6.43 -19.16 10.63
CA PRO A 79 6.78 -20.56 10.74
C PRO A 79 8.30 -20.77 10.64
N GLY A 80 8.89 -21.41 11.65
CA GLY A 80 10.31 -21.80 11.67
C GLY A 80 11.30 -20.75 12.18
N GLY A 81 10.88 -19.50 12.45
CA GLY A 81 11.82 -18.47 12.88
C GLY A 81 11.26 -17.07 13.05
N THR A 82 12.17 -16.12 13.23
CA THR A 82 11.85 -14.68 13.24
C THR A 82 12.50 -14.00 12.04
N ALA A 83 11.87 -12.96 11.50
CA ALA A 83 12.44 -12.15 10.43
C ALA A 83 12.49 -10.68 10.83
N GLN A 84 13.66 -10.06 10.72
CA GLN A 84 13.83 -8.62 10.85
C GLN A 84 13.91 -8.01 9.46
N VAL A 85 12.96 -7.15 9.12
CA VAL A 85 12.90 -6.46 7.83
C VAL A 85 13.28 -5.01 8.02
N SER A 86 14.22 -4.54 7.19
CA SER A 86 14.69 -3.16 7.17
C SER A 86 14.50 -2.57 5.78
N LEU A 87 13.74 -1.49 5.71
CA LEU A 87 13.58 -0.69 4.51
C LEU A 87 14.45 0.57 4.63
N ARG A 88 15.24 0.83 3.59
CA ARG A 88 16.07 2.03 3.46
C ARG A 88 15.79 2.70 2.14
N PHE A 89 15.60 4.00 2.19
CA PHE A 89 15.37 4.84 1.03
C PHE A 89 16.68 5.14 0.30
N LEU A 90 16.69 4.90 -1.00
CA LEU A 90 17.85 5.16 -1.85
C LEU A 90 17.67 6.43 -2.67
N ARG A 91 16.43 6.69 -3.11
CA ARG A 91 16.13 7.83 -3.98
C ARG A 91 14.68 8.26 -3.86
N GLU A 92 14.47 9.57 -3.84
CA GLU A 92 13.16 10.19 -3.91
C GLU A 92 12.54 10.10 -5.30
N SER A 93 11.20 10.12 -5.33
CA SER A 93 10.47 10.28 -6.57
C SER A 93 10.47 11.76 -6.94
N THR A 94 11.01 12.10 -8.09
CA THR A 94 11.01 13.47 -8.60
C THR A 94 9.85 13.74 -9.57
N THR A 95 9.27 12.68 -10.16
CA THR A 95 8.09 12.74 -11.05
C THR A 95 7.31 11.42 -10.99
N THR A 96 6.09 11.38 -11.55
CA THR A 96 5.30 10.14 -11.73
C THR A 96 6.01 9.08 -12.59
N LEU A 97 6.98 9.48 -13.41
CA LEU A 97 7.79 8.61 -14.27
C LEU A 97 9.07 8.09 -13.58
N LEU A 98 9.47 8.69 -12.45
CA LEU A 98 10.63 8.32 -11.67
C LEU A 98 10.17 7.92 -10.26
N PRO A 99 9.80 6.64 -10.05
CA PRO A 99 9.34 6.19 -8.74
C PRO A 99 10.44 6.25 -7.69
N ALA A 100 10.02 6.38 -6.44
CA ALA A 100 10.91 6.30 -5.29
C ALA A 100 11.48 4.88 -5.18
N VAL A 101 12.78 4.80 -4.89
CA VAL A 101 13.52 3.53 -4.85
C VAL A 101 13.90 3.22 -3.42
N TYR A 102 13.58 2.00 -3.01
CA TYR A 102 13.89 1.46 -1.70
C TYR A 102 14.71 0.18 -1.85
N VAL A 103 15.60 -0.06 -0.89
CA VAL A 103 16.14 -1.39 -0.63
C VAL A 103 15.42 -1.95 0.59
N ILE A 104 14.90 -3.17 0.45
CA ILE A 104 14.27 -3.90 1.53
C ILE A 104 15.15 -5.10 1.81
N THR A 105 15.71 -5.16 3.01
CA THR A 105 16.49 -6.31 3.49
C THR A 105 15.64 -7.09 4.49
N SER A 106 15.70 -8.41 4.45
CA SER A 106 15.08 -9.27 5.45
C SER A 106 16.11 -10.25 5.98
N ARG A 107 16.36 -10.21 7.29
CA ARG A 107 17.22 -11.13 8.02
C ARG A 107 16.35 -12.17 8.72
N GLY A 108 16.33 -13.39 8.20
CA GLY A 108 15.68 -14.53 8.81
C GLY A 108 16.60 -15.21 9.82
N THR A 109 16.08 -15.52 11.00
CA THR A 109 16.74 -16.32 12.03
C THR A 109 15.94 -17.58 12.27
N ALA A 110 16.50 -18.75 11.94
CA ALA A 110 15.84 -20.03 12.15
C ALA A 110 15.92 -20.42 13.64
N THR A 111 14.78 -20.41 14.32
CA THR A 111 14.67 -20.78 15.75
C THR A 111 14.20 -22.23 15.93
N GLY A 112 13.54 -22.80 14.92
CA GLY A 112 13.06 -24.19 14.94
C GLY A 112 14.12 -25.24 14.58
N ALA A 113 15.22 -24.83 13.95
CA ALA A 113 16.28 -25.74 13.54
C ALA A 113 17.07 -26.21 14.77
N LYS A 114 16.83 -27.46 15.20
CA LYS A 114 17.64 -28.11 16.24
C LYS A 114 19.05 -28.35 15.71
N ARG A 115 19.96 -27.41 15.96
CA ARG A 115 21.40 -27.63 15.75
C ARG A 115 21.91 -28.63 16.79
N TYR A 116 23.08 -29.19 16.51
CA TYR A 116 23.73 -30.26 17.30
C TYR A 116 23.79 -29.98 18.82
N ASP A 117 23.80 -28.71 19.24
CA ASP A 117 23.77 -28.28 20.65
C ASP A 117 22.90 -27.02 20.82
N THR A 118 22.22 -26.93 21.95
CA THR A 118 21.51 -25.75 22.50
C THR A 118 22.37 -24.48 22.60
N LYS A 119 23.70 -24.61 22.64
CA LYS A 119 24.64 -23.47 22.64
C LYS A 119 25.04 -22.98 21.24
N SER A 120 24.67 -23.71 20.19
CA SER A 120 24.98 -23.30 18.82
C SER A 120 24.11 -22.10 18.44
N PRO A 121 24.67 -21.00 17.92
CA PRO A 121 23.87 -19.86 17.50
C PRO A 121 22.90 -20.27 16.39
N PRO A 122 21.70 -19.66 16.33
CA PRO A 122 20.75 -19.95 15.27
C PRO A 122 21.32 -19.57 13.90
N ALA A 123 20.93 -20.31 12.87
CA ALA A 123 21.32 -19.96 11.51
C ALA A 123 20.61 -18.68 11.07
N GLN A 124 21.33 -17.83 10.34
CA GLN A 124 20.82 -16.56 9.86
C GLN A 124 21.13 -16.40 8.38
N ARG A 125 20.16 -15.86 7.64
CA ARG A 125 20.28 -15.52 6.23
C ARG A 125 19.64 -14.16 6.00
N THR A 126 20.29 -13.35 5.18
CA THR A 126 19.79 -12.04 4.78
C THR A 126 19.53 -12.04 3.29
N VAL A 127 18.29 -11.77 2.90
CA VAL A 127 17.90 -11.52 1.51
C VAL A 127 17.61 -10.04 1.33
N ALA A 128 17.80 -9.52 0.12
CA ALA A 128 17.43 -8.16 -0.20
C ALA A 128 16.72 -8.08 -1.54
N THR A 129 15.87 -7.08 -1.69
CA THR A 129 15.29 -6.71 -2.99
C THR A 129 15.26 -5.19 -3.11
N TYR A 130 15.47 -4.71 -4.31
CA TYR A 130 15.06 -3.37 -4.67
C TYR A 130 13.55 -3.34 -4.91
N ALA A 131 12.89 -2.30 -4.42
CA ALA A 131 11.47 -2.06 -4.61
C ALA A 131 11.23 -0.63 -5.07
N LEU A 132 10.24 -0.46 -5.93
CA LEU A 132 9.73 0.82 -6.40
C LEU A 132 8.40 1.08 -5.72
N TRP A 133 8.19 2.30 -5.23
CA TRP A 133 6.87 2.74 -4.83
C TRP A 133 6.09 3.21 -6.05
N THR A 134 5.03 2.49 -6.38
CA THR A 134 4.09 2.86 -7.45
C THR A 134 2.83 3.43 -6.80
N PRO A 135 2.57 4.75 -6.92
CA PRO A 135 1.37 5.38 -6.42
C PRO A 135 0.09 4.76 -6.99
N ALA A 136 -1.01 4.86 -6.25
CA ALA A 136 -2.33 4.54 -6.76
C ALA A 136 -2.68 5.48 -7.93
N SER A 137 -3.20 4.92 -9.02
CA SER A 137 -3.76 5.72 -10.11
C SER A 137 -5.25 5.95 -9.87
N LEU A 138 -5.72 7.17 -10.08
CA LEU A 138 -7.14 7.52 -10.12
C LEU A 138 -7.41 8.17 -11.47
N ASP A 139 -8.32 7.60 -12.24
CA ASP A 139 -8.80 8.23 -13.47
C ASP A 139 -9.90 9.23 -13.12
N LEU A 140 -9.83 10.41 -13.74
CA LEU A 140 -10.70 11.54 -13.44
C LEU A 140 -11.39 12.00 -14.70
N ASN A 141 -12.72 11.88 -14.72
CA ASN A 141 -13.52 12.39 -15.84
C ASN A 141 -13.68 13.92 -15.80
N ALA A 142 -13.59 14.56 -14.61
CA ALA A 142 -13.71 16.00 -14.41
C ALA A 142 -13.17 16.43 -13.04
N ALA A 143 -13.02 17.75 -12.82
CA ALA A 143 -12.68 18.31 -11.50
C ALA A 143 -13.72 17.97 -10.43
N ILE A 144 -15.00 18.03 -10.81
CA ILE A 144 -16.11 17.49 -10.02
C ILE A 144 -16.89 16.49 -10.85
N THR A 145 -17.01 15.27 -10.38
CA THR A 145 -17.86 14.24 -10.97
C THR A 145 -19.01 13.92 -10.01
N SER A 146 -20.27 13.94 -10.46
CA SER A 146 -21.43 13.56 -9.63
C SER A 146 -22.34 12.58 -10.35
N LEU A 147 -22.42 11.34 -9.88
CA LEU A 147 -23.27 10.29 -10.47
C LEU A 147 -24.77 10.42 -10.12
N GLY A 148 -25.11 11.23 -9.11
CA GLY A 148 -26.50 11.54 -8.73
C GLY A 148 -27.09 12.77 -9.42
N GLY A 149 -26.31 13.43 -10.30
CA GLY A 149 -26.63 14.76 -10.84
C GLY A 149 -26.07 15.90 -9.98
N MET A 150 -26.23 17.13 -10.46
CA MET A 150 -25.70 18.32 -9.81
C MET A 150 -26.63 19.52 -10.00
N ASP A 151 -26.86 20.27 -8.93
CA ASP A 151 -27.54 21.56 -8.96
C ASP A 151 -26.57 22.69 -8.56
N LYS A 152 -26.54 23.76 -9.36
CA LYS A 152 -25.78 24.98 -9.06
C LYS A 152 -26.66 26.22 -9.19
N ALA A 153 -27.19 26.67 -8.06
CA ALA A 153 -27.93 27.91 -7.94
C ALA A 153 -26.97 29.11 -8.02
N GLY A 154 -26.97 29.80 -9.18
CA GLY A 154 -26.24 31.04 -9.40
C GLY A 154 -24.81 30.87 -9.96
N GLY A 155 -24.28 31.94 -10.54
CA GLY A 155 -22.99 31.94 -11.24
C GLY A 155 -21.75 32.25 -10.38
N SER A 156 -21.86 32.20 -9.06
CA SER A 156 -20.73 32.45 -8.16
C SER A 156 -19.93 31.19 -7.86
N GLY A 157 -18.61 31.34 -7.64
CA GLY A 157 -17.68 30.23 -7.37
C GLY A 157 -17.40 29.37 -8.61
N VAL A 158 -16.13 29.14 -8.92
CA VAL A 158 -15.66 28.49 -10.16
C VAL A 158 -15.60 26.98 -10.02
N MET A 159 -16.02 26.24 -11.04
CA MET A 159 -15.77 24.79 -11.16
C MET A 159 -14.83 24.58 -12.36
N SER A 160 -13.53 24.63 -12.11
CA SER A 160 -12.50 24.61 -13.16
C SER A 160 -11.80 23.27 -13.22
N GLY A 161 -11.79 22.69 -14.42
CA GLY A 161 -10.94 21.57 -14.80
C GLY A 161 -9.59 21.99 -15.38
N VAL A 162 -9.30 23.29 -15.42
CA VAL A 162 -7.96 23.80 -15.74
C VAL A 162 -7.03 23.43 -14.58
N ASP A 163 -5.90 22.81 -14.90
CA ASP A 163 -4.92 22.41 -13.91
C ASP A 163 -4.32 23.62 -13.21
N ALA A 164 -4.63 23.80 -11.93
CA ALA A 164 -4.05 24.84 -11.09
C ALA A 164 -2.53 24.70 -10.92
N CYS A 165 -1.98 23.49 -11.15
CA CYS A 165 -0.53 23.28 -11.15
C CYS A 165 0.13 23.60 -12.51
N GLY A 166 -0.64 23.66 -13.60
CA GLY A 166 -0.14 23.94 -14.95
C GLY A 166 0.75 22.85 -15.54
N VAL A 167 0.65 21.60 -15.05
CA VAL A 167 1.48 20.46 -15.50
C VAL A 167 0.71 19.55 -16.44
N LEU A 168 -0.55 19.25 -16.11
CA LEU A 168 -1.42 18.39 -16.90
C LEU A 168 -2.39 19.22 -17.76
N PRO A 169 -2.89 18.66 -18.87
CA PRO A 169 -3.90 19.34 -19.68
C PRO A 169 -5.18 19.56 -18.88
N ALA A 170 -5.94 20.58 -19.29
CA ALA A 170 -7.27 20.83 -18.72
C ALA A 170 -8.20 19.65 -18.98
N ILE A 171 -8.93 19.23 -17.95
CA ILE A 171 -10.03 18.28 -18.00
C ILE A 171 -11.37 19.04 -17.94
N PRO A 172 -12.54 18.39 -18.08
CA PRO A 172 -13.81 19.06 -17.85
C PRO A 172 -13.91 19.56 -16.40
N GLY A 173 -14.55 20.72 -16.18
CA GLY A 173 -14.79 21.22 -14.82
C GLY A 173 -15.83 20.40 -14.06
N VAL A 174 -16.87 19.94 -14.77
CA VAL A 174 -17.95 19.14 -14.20
C VAL A 174 -18.24 17.95 -15.10
N ALA A 175 -18.46 16.78 -14.51
CA ALA A 175 -19.03 15.61 -15.18
C ALA A 175 -20.26 15.10 -14.43
N VAL A 176 -21.38 14.93 -15.14
CA VAL A 176 -22.62 14.39 -14.61
C VAL A 176 -23.29 13.45 -15.62
N PRO A 177 -24.22 12.58 -15.21
CA PRO A 177 -25.09 11.90 -16.14
C PRO A 177 -25.90 12.86 -17.03
N ASN A 178 -26.31 12.38 -18.20
CA ASN A 178 -27.08 13.12 -19.18
C ASN A 178 -28.36 13.72 -18.59
N GLY A 179 -28.58 15.02 -18.81
CA GLY A 179 -29.77 15.75 -18.37
C GLY A 179 -29.89 15.97 -16.86
N THR A 180 -28.85 15.68 -16.07
CA THR A 180 -28.89 15.79 -14.60
C THR A 180 -28.13 16.98 -14.02
N TYR A 181 -27.64 17.87 -14.89
CA TYR A 181 -27.11 19.17 -14.48
C TYR A 181 -28.23 20.21 -14.48
N THR A 182 -28.45 20.89 -13.37
CA THR A 182 -29.37 22.02 -13.26
C THR A 182 -28.66 23.26 -12.73
N GLY A 183 -29.11 24.44 -13.16
CA GLY A 183 -28.57 25.72 -12.72
C GLY A 183 -27.60 26.39 -13.68
N ALA A 184 -26.69 27.23 -13.15
CA ALA A 184 -25.83 28.09 -13.95
C ALA A 184 -24.57 27.37 -14.48
N THR A 185 -24.41 27.29 -15.80
CA THR A 185 -23.26 26.63 -16.44
C THR A 185 -22.01 27.51 -16.55
N GLY A 186 -22.15 28.84 -16.48
CA GLY A 186 -21.05 29.74 -16.15
C GLY A 186 -21.03 29.88 -14.63
N PRO A 187 -19.95 29.53 -13.90
CA PRO A 187 -18.52 29.47 -14.27
C PRO A 187 -17.92 28.04 -14.25
N ILE A 188 -18.36 27.16 -15.16
CA ILE A 188 -17.62 25.93 -15.47
C ILE A 188 -16.46 26.31 -16.39
N ASP A 189 -15.26 25.91 -16.04
CA ASP A 189 -14.04 26.14 -16.82
C ASP A 189 -13.32 24.80 -17.04
N GLY A 190 -12.52 24.68 -18.09
CA GLY A 190 -11.84 23.45 -18.48
C GLY A 190 -12.07 23.06 -19.93
N ASN A 191 -11.99 21.76 -20.23
CA ASN A 191 -12.21 21.23 -21.57
C ASN A 191 -13.18 20.05 -21.56
N PRO A 192 -14.44 20.21 -22.03
CA PRO A 192 -14.98 21.41 -22.68
C PRO A 192 -15.26 22.56 -21.69
N ASP A 193 -15.14 23.79 -22.18
CA ASP A 193 -15.35 25.01 -21.39
C ASP A 193 -16.85 25.37 -21.30
N ASN A 194 -17.27 25.99 -20.20
CA ASN A 194 -18.65 26.47 -19.95
C ASN A 194 -19.78 25.42 -20.11
N THR A 195 -19.45 24.12 -20.10
CA THR A 195 -20.44 23.04 -20.19
C THR A 195 -20.02 21.83 -19.36
N PRO A 196 -20.96 21.13 -18.70
CA PRO A 196 -20.65 19.84 -18.10
C PRO A 196 -20.36 18.78 -19.18
N ALA A 197 -19.44 17.87 -18.88
CA ALA A 197 -19.27 16.62 -19.60
C ALA A 197 -20.38 15.62 -19.21
N LEU A 198 -20.95 14.95 -20.20
CA LEU A 198 -22.07 14.02 -19.99
C LEU A 198 -21.57 12.59 -19.98
N LEU A 199 -21.82 11.88 -18.87
CA LEU A 199 -21.35 10.50 -18.64
C LEU A 199 -22.30 9.42 -19.20
N GLY A 200 -23.36 9.79 -19.90
CA GLY A 200 -24.39 8.85 -20.38
C GLY A 200 -25.58 8.73 -19.42
N THR A 201 -26.24 7.57 -19.38
CA THR A 201 -27.56 7.46 -18.72
C THR A 201 -27.44 7.46 -17.19
N PRO A 202 -28.30 8.22 -16.46
CA PRO A 202 -28.30 8.23 -15.00
C PRO A 202 -28.84 6.96 -14.35
N GLY A 203 -28.59 6.84 -13.04
CA GLY A 203 -29.18 5.82 -12.16
C GLY A 203 -28.39 4.52 -12.06
N ALA A 204 -28.83 3.63 -11.17
CA ALA A 204 -28.15 2.37 -10.85
C ALA A 204 -28.00 1.40 -12.04
N ALA A 205 -28.93 1.48 -13.01
CA ALA A 205 -28.91 0.71 -14.25
C ALA A 205 -28.38 1.50 -15.46
N GLY A 206 -28.00 2.78 -15.26
CA GLY A 206 -27.46 3.63 -16.31
C GLY A 206 -25.96 3.38 -16.57
N THR A 207 -25.47 3.87 -17.70
CA THR A 207 -24.07 3.70 -18.14
C THR A 207 -23.09 4.66 -17.45
N ALA A 208 -23.59 5.74 -16.82
CA ALA A 208 -22.72 6.76 -16.22
C ALA A 208 -21.81 6.23 -15.10
N LYS A 209 -22.24 5.17 -14.41
CA LYS A 209 -21.43 4.53 -13.35
C LYS A 209 -20.21 3.79 -13.91
N ASP A 210 -20.26 3.37 -15.17
CA ASP A 210 -19.21 2.58 -15.83
C ASP A 210 -18.10 3.49 -16.38
N GLU A 211 -18.43 4.73 -16.71
CA GLU A 211 -17.47 5.77 -17.14
C GLU A 211 -16.52 6.22 -16.01
N VAL A 212 -16.94 6.11 -14.75
CA VAL A 212 -16.13 6.50 -13.59
C VAL A 212 -15.31 5.30 -13.14
N ALA A 213 -14.00 5.25 -13.41
CA ALA A 213 -13.13 4.11 -13.09
C ALA A 213 -12.69 4.06 -11.60
N VAL A 214 -13.66 4.10 -10.68
CA VAL A 214 -13.43 3.96 -9.22
C VAL A 214 -14.01 2.63 -8.72
N ASP A 215 -13.18 1.81 -8.07
CA ASP A 215 -13.61 0.61 -7.36
C ASP A 215 -14.19 0.97 -5.98
N TRP A 216 -15.42 1.49 -6.01
CA TRP A 216 -16.09 1.92 -4.79
C TRP A 216 -16.45 0.75 -3.84
N ALA A 217 -16.71 -0.43 -4.40
CA ALA A 217 -16.93 -1.64 -3.60
C ALA A 217 -15.66 -2.02 -2.82
N GLY A 218 -14.50 -2.00 -3.48
CA GLY A 218 -13.22 -2.23 -2.83
C GLY A 218 -12.88 -1.18 -1.77
N ILE A 219 -13.17 0.10 -2.02
CA ILE A 219 -12.93 1.20 -1.05
C ILE A 219 -13.80 1.03 0.20
N THR A 220 -15.09 0.74 0.00
CA THR A 220 -16.02 0.54 1.13
C THR A 220 -15.72 -0.75 1.88
N ALA A 221 -15.23 -1.80 1.21
CA ALA A 221 -14.74 -3.02 1.85
C ALA A 221 -13.36 -2.86 2.52
N GLY A 222 -12.61 -1.81 2.20
CA GLY A 222 -11.24 -1.58 2.70
C GLY A 222 -10.18 -2.40 1.98
N THR A 223 -10.51 -3.02 0.84
CA THR A 223 -9.56 -3.78 0.01
C THR A 223 -8.85 -2.92 -1.04
N TYR A 224 -9.30 -1.66 -1.22
CA TYR A 224 -8.72 -0.67 -2.10
C TYR A 224 -8.68 0.69 -1.38
N LEU A 225 -7.57 1.43 -1.43
CA LEU A 225 -7.37 2.71 -0.69
C LEU A 225 -7.74 2.61 0.81
N PRO A 226 -7.04 1.78 1.61
CA PRO A 226 -7.37 1.64 3.03
C PRO A 226 -7.13 2.94 3.79
N ALA A 227 -7.99 3.19 4.77
CA ALA A 227 -7.96 4.42 5.55
C ALA A 227 -6.97 4.34 6.71
N GLU A 228 -6.19 5.40 6.91
CA GLU A 228 -5.33 5.56 8.09
C GLU A 228 -6.14 6.03 9.30
N PHE A 229 -7.12 6.88 9.06
CA PHE A 229 -8.00 7.44 10.07
C PHE A 229 -9.44 7.10 9.74
N VAL A 230 -10.17 6.59 10.73
CA VAL A 230 -11.60 6.33 10.63
C VAL A 230 -12.32 7.23 11.63
N SER A 231 -13.24 8.06 11.12
CA SER A 231 -14.06 8.95 11.93
C SER A 231 -14.77 8.18 13.05
N PRO A 232 -14.82 8.70 14.30
CA PRO A 232 -14.59 10.10 14.69
C PRO A 232 -13.13 10.50 14.95
N VAL A 233 -12.16 9.60 14.77
CA VAL A 233 -10.75 9.96 14.91
C VAL A 233 -10.34 10.85 13.74
N TRP A 234 -9.93 12.08 14.04
CA TRP A 234 -9.49 13.05 13.04
C TRP A 234 -7.97 13.28 13.14
N PRO A 235 -7.23 13.41 12.02
CA PRO A 235 -5.79 13.65 12.07
C PRO A 235 -5.46 14.97 12.77
N SER A 236 -4.39 14.95 13.57
CA SER A 236 -3.76 16.18 14.05
C SER A 236 -3.17 17.00 12.91
N ALA A 237 -2.85 18.27 13.16
CA ALA A 237 -2.24 19.15 12.16
C ALA A 237 -0.92 18.57 11.60
N ALA A 238 -0.12 17.89 12.43
CA ALA A 238 1.12 17.24 11.99
C ALA A 238 0.84 16.03 11.09
N GLN A 239 -0.15 15.21 11.43
CA GLN A 239 -0.55 14.06 10.60
C GLN A 239 -1.14 14.51 9.26
N MET A 240 -1.88 15.62 9.25
CA MET A 240 -2.44 16.22 8.04
C MET A 240 -1.35 16.64 7.03
N ASN A 241 -0.13 16.96 7.49
CA ASN A 241 0.99 17.28 6.59
C ASN A 241 1.45 16.10 5.73
N ASN A 242 1.08 14.88 6.09
CA ASN A 242 1.45 13.67 5.38
C ASN A 242 0.37 13.19 4.39
N TRP A 243 -0.60 14.04 4.01
CA TRP A 243 -1.64 13.70 3.03
C TRP A 243 -2.43 12.43 3.38
N PRO A 244 -3.00 12.34 4.59
CA PRO A 244 -3.58 11.11 5.11
C PRO A 244 -4.81 10.64 4.32
N VAL A 245 -5.15 9.37 4.50
CA VAL A 245 -6.41 8.78 4.03
C VAL A 245 -7.40 8.76 5.19
N ILE A 246 -8.48 9.53 5.07
CA ILE A 246 -9.51 9.65 6.10
C ILE A 246 -10.79 9.03 5.59
N ARG A 247 -11.36 8.09 6.35
CA ARG A 247 -12.66 7.48 6.05
C ARG A 247 -13.71 7.87 7.07
N VAL A 248 -14.88 8.25 6.57
CA VAL A 248 -16.06 8.60 7.33
C VAL A 248 -17.17 7.60 7.01
N ASN A 249 -17.58 6.85 8.03
CA ASN A 249 -18.63 5.85 7.93
C ASN A 249 -19.97 6.46 8.36
N ASN A 250 -20.71 7.03 7.40
CA ASN A 250 -22.00 7.71 7.61
C ASN A 250 -23.11 7.25 6.62
N ASN A 251 -22.89 6.19 5.84
CA ASN A 251 -23.94 5.57 5.01
C ASN A 251 -24.97 4.78 5.88
N PRO A 252 -26.27 4.63 5.50
CA PRO A 252 -26.92 4.98 4.23
C PRO A 252 -27.37 6.44 4.03
N GLY A 253 -27.18 7.36 4.99
CA GLY A 253 -27.74 8.71 4.85
C GLY A 253 -27.45 9.71 5.96
N GLY A 254 -26.38 9.50 6.74
CA GLY A 254 -25.89 10.51 7.67
C GLY A 254 -25.14 11.61 6.94
N ASP A 255 -25.36 12.86 7.33
CA ASP A 255 -24.59 13.99 6.84
C ASP A 255 -23.31 14.13 7.66
N PHE A 256 -22.17 14.26 6.97
CA PHE A 256 -20.90 14.60 7.61
C PHE A 256 -20.49 16.02 7.25
N THR A 257 -20.39 16.89 8.24
CA THR A 257 -19.86 18.24 8.05
C THR A 257 -18.35 18.25 8.22
N LEU A 258 -17.62 18.72 7.21
CA LEU A 258 -16.16 18.81 7.25
C LEU A 258 -15.70 19.68 8.46
N PRO A 259 -15.00 19.12 9.46
CA PRO A 259 -14.76 19.81 10.72
C PRO A 259 -13.71 20.92 10.59
N ALA A 260 -12.72 20.74 9.72
CA ALA A 260 -11.62 21.67 9.50
C ALA A 260 -11.09 21.56 8.06
N SER A 261 -10.36 22.58 7.62
CA SER A 261 -9.61 22.49 6.36
C SER A 261 -8.54 21.39 6.46
N GLY A 262 -8.20 20.77 5.34
CA GLY A 262 -7.26 19.66 5.34
C GLY A 262 -6.70 19.34 3.96
N LYS A 263 -5.97 18.21 3.89
CA LYS A 263 -5.40 17.70 2.65
C LYS A 263 -5.25 16.18 2.71
N GLY A 264 -5.15 15.54 1.55
CA GLY A 264 -5.08 14.09 1.43
C GLY A 264 -6.29 13.50 0.70
N ILE A 265 -6.67 12.29 1.07
CA ILE A 265 -7.84 11.60 0.51
C ILE A 265 -8.92 11.52 1.58
N LEU A 266 -10.08 12.10 1.29
CA LEU A 266 -11.27 12.03 2.13
C LEU A 266 -12.29 11.08 1.49
N ILE A 267 -12.62 9.99 2.19
CA ILE A 267 -13.62 8.99 1.79
C ILE A 267 -14.83 9.15 2.70
N VAL A 268 -15.97 9.57 2.17
CA VAL A 268 -17.23 9.70 2.90
C VAL A 268 -18.22 8.70 2.32
N THR A 269 -18.69 7.76 3.14
CA THR A 269 -19.55 6.68 2.65
C THR A 269 -21.01 7.10 2.45
N GLY A 270 -21.47 8.12 3.19
CA GLY A 270 -22.78 8.78 3.05
C GLY A 270 -22.65 10.16 2.39
N ASN A 271 -23.34 11.17 2.93
CA ASN A 271 -23.34 12.53 2.38
C ASN A 271 -22.23 13.40 3.00
N LEU A 272 -21.74 14.38 2.24
CA LEU A 272 -20.72 15.34 2.70
C LEU A 272 -21.26 16.77 2.63
N ILE A 273 -21.11 17.51 3.72
CA ILE A 273 -21.39 18.94 3.80
C ILE A 273 -20.05 19.70 3.91
N ILE A 274 -19.79 20.56 2.93
CA ILE A 274 -18.66 21.50 2.92
C ILE A 274 -19.22 22.92 3.05
N SER A 275 -19.35 23.39 4.28
CA SER A 275 -19.89 24.71 4.61
C SER A 275 -18.85 25.64 5.21
N GLY A 276 -19.03 26.95 5.02
CA GLY A 276 -18.14 27.98 5.56
C GLY A 276 -16.79 28.05 4.85
N SER A 277 -15.78 28.51 5.58
CA SER A 277 -14.41 28.71 5.07
C SER A 277 -13.55 27.47 5.29
N ARG A 278 -13.92 26.37 4.61
CA ARG A 278 -13.20 25.09 4.66
C ARG A 278 -12.58 24.75 3.32
N ASP A 279 -11.27 24.52 3.35
CA ASP A 279 -10.44 24.17 2.20
C ASP A 279 -10.07 22.70 2.21
N TRP A 280 -9.88 22.14 1.02
CA TRP A 280 -9.35 20.79 0.88
C TRP A 280 -8.37 20.72 -0.28
N GLU A 281 -7.19 20.16 -0.05
CA GLU A 281 -6.23 19.86 -1.11
C GLU A 281 -6.09 18.34 -1.28
N GLY A 282 -6.46 17.80 -2.44
CA GLY A 282 -6.36 16.38 -2.76
C GLY A 282 -7.65 15.79 -3.30
N VAL A 283 -7.97 14.57 -2.91
CA VAL A 283 -9.12 13.82 -3.45
C VAL A 283 -10.24 13.78 -2.41
N ILE A 284 -11.48 14.02 -2.85
CA ILE A 284 -12.68 13.77 -2.06
C ILE A 284 -13.55 12.75 -2.80
N LEU A 285 -13.81 11.61 -2.15
CA LEU A 285 -14.67 10.54 -2.64
C LEU A 285 -15.91 10.45 -1.74
N VAL A 286 -17.09 10.57 -2.33
CA VAL A 286 -18.36 10.60 -1.60
C VAL A 286 -19.34 9.59 -2.18
N GLY A 287 -19.84 8.70 -1.32
CA GLY A 287 -20.86 7.71 -1.65
C GLY A 287 -22.20 8.34 -1.96
N GLY A 288 -22.66 9.23 -1.09
CA GLY A 288 -23.90 10.00 -1.23
C GLY A 288 -23.72 11.28 -2.05
N SER A 289 -24.54 12.29 -1.73
CA SER A 289 -24.44 13.61 -2.36
C SER A 289 -23.48 14.53 -1.61
N VAL A 290 -23.01 15.56 -2.31
CA VAL A 290 -22.21 16.63 -1.70
C VAL A 290 -23.03 17.91 -1.67
N ARG A 291 -23.06 18.56 -0.51
CA ARG A 291 -23.63 19.90 -0.33
C ARG A 291 -22.53 20.89 -0.01
N SER A 292 -22.29 21.83 -0.91
CA SER A 292 -21.37 22.94 -0.74
C SER A 292 -22.15 24.24 -0.61
N ASN A 293 -21.80 25.06 0.38
CA ASN A 293 -22.26 26.45 0.51
C ASN A 293 -21.17 27.33 1.15
N GLY A 294 -19.91 27.06 0.79
CA GLY A 294 -18.75 27.77 1.31
C GLY A 294 -18.31 28.93 0.43
N ASN A 295 -17.20 29.56 0.82
CA ASN A 295 -16.59 30.69 0.11
C ASN A 295 -15.09 30.54 -0.19
N ASN A 296 -14.49 29.39 0.09
CA ASN A 296 -13.06 29.17 -0.16
C ASN A 296 -12.78 28.26 -1.37
N THR A 297 -11.70 27.46 -1.35
CA THR A 297 -11.23 26.68 -2.51
C THR A 297 -10.98 25.21 -2.14
N THR A 298 -11.50 24.29 -2.94
CA THR A 298 -11.01 22.90 -2.98
C THR A 298 -10.13 22.72 -4.19
N ARG A 299 -8.90 22.26 -3.98
CA ARG A 299 -7.90 21.97 -5.00
C ARG A 299 -7.72 20.46 -5.13
N GLY A 300 -7.87 19.93 -6.33
CA GLY A 300 -7.77 18.49 -6.61
C GLY A 300 -9.03 17.97 -7.29
N ALA A 301 -9.63 16.89 -6.81
CA ALA A 301 -10.81 16.32 -7.46
C ALA A 301 -11.87 15.87 -6.45
N VAL A 302 -13.13 16.02 -6.85
CA VAL A 302 -14.30 15.59 -6.07
C VAL A 302 -15.12 14.61 -6.89
N ILE A 303 -15.37 13.41 -6.36
CA ILE A 303 -16.25 12.42 -6.98
C ILE A 303 -17.37 12.11 -5.99
N ALA A 304 -18.61 12.33 -6.40
CA ALA A 304 -19.81 12.16 -5.60
C ALA A 304 -20.78 11.16 -6.25
N GLY A 305 -21.70 10.62 -5.46
CA GLY A 305 -22.68 9.64 -5.92
C GLY A 305 -22.13 8.24 -6.16
N LEU A 306 -20.99 7.89 -5.56
CA LEU A 306 -20.36 6.60 -5.77
C LEU A 306 -21.23 5.41 -5.32
N ASN A 307 -22.19 5.61 -4.42
CA ASN A 307 -23.13 4.56 -4.00
C ASN A 307 -24.05 4.08 -5.15
N VAL A 308 -24.18 4.82 -6.26
CA VAL A 308 -24.83 4.35 -7.49
C VAL A 308 -24.16 3.07 -8.02
N LYS A 309 -22.84 2.93 -7.85
CA LYS A 309 -22.09 1.71 -8.21
C LYS A 309 -22.45 0.50 -7.35
N LEU A 310 -22.98 0.73 -6.14
CA LEU A 310 -23.49 -0.33 -5.25
C LEU A 310 -24.99 -0.60 -5.47
N GLY A 311 -25.59 -0.02 -6.51
CA GLY A 311 -27.02 -0.16 -6.82
C GLY A 311 -27.93 0.71 -5.96
N GLN A 312 -27.38 1.68 -5.20
CA GLN A 312 -28.18 2.58 -4.37
C GLN A 312 -28.61 3.83 -5.16
N ALA A 313 -29.80 4.34 -4.88
CA ALA A 313 -30.19 5.66 -5.35
C ALA A 313 -29.43 6.73 -4.56
N VAL A 314 -28.92 7.75 -5.26
CA VAL A 314 -28.24 8.90 -4.64
C VAL A 314 -28.93 10.18 -5.08
N GLY A 315 -29.09 11.12 -4.15
CA GLY A 315 -29.64 12.44 -4.44
C GLY A 315 -28.71 13.32 -5.28
N ILE A 316 -29.24 14.47 -5.71
CA ILE A 316 -28.50 15.50 -6.45
C ILE A 316 -27.48 16.14 -5.51
N SER A 317 -26.28 16.45 -6.03
CA SER A 317 -25.28 17.23 -5.30
C SER A 317 -25.52 18.73 -5.47
N ASP A 318 -25.61 19.46 -4.36
CA ASP A 318 -25.84 20.91 -4.34
C ASP A 318 -24.51 21.66 -4.28
N MET A 319 -24.11 22.32 -5.37
CA MET A 319 -22.83 23.04 -5.52
C MET A 319 -23.02 24.55 -5.46
N ASN A 320 -23.58 25.00 -4.32
CA ASN A 320 -23.95 26.39 -4.10
C ASN A 320 -22.85 27.19 -3.37
N GLY A 321 -23.02 28.52 -3.33
CA GLY A 321 -22.11 29.45 -2.68
C GLY A 321 -21.03 30.01 -3.60
N THR A 322 -20.03 30.68 -3.03
CA THR A 322 -18.92 31.31 -3.76
C THR A 322 -17.65 30.44 -3.74
N LYS A 323 -17.80 29.14 -3.47
CA LYS A 323 -16.68 28.20 -3.35
C LYS A 323 -16.12 27.83 -4.70
N ASP A 324 -14.80 27.86 -4.81
CA ASP A 324 -14.08 27.40 -5.97
C ASP A 324 -13.72 25.91 -5.83
N PHE A 325 -13.94 25.14 -6.88
CA PHE A 325 -13.43 23.80 -7.07
C PHE A 325 -12.51 23.83 -8.27
N ARG A 326 -11.22 23.59 -8.03
CA ARG A 326 -10.19 23.66 -9.06
C ARG A 326 -9.45 22.34 -9.13
N TYR A 327 -9.37 21.80 -10.34
CA TYR A 327 -8.48 20.70 -10.64
C TYR A 327 -7.03 21.09 -10.31
N ASP A 328 -6.32 20.23 -9.58
CA ASP A 328 -4.92 20.46 -9.20
C ASP A 328 -4.17 19.13 -9.25
N SER A 329 -3.43 18.92 -10.34
CA SER A 329 -2.68 17.69 -10.58
C SER A 329 -1.59 17.43 -9.54
N CYS A 330 -1.05 18.49 -8.92
CA CYS A 330 0.00 18.39 -7.91
C CYS A 330 -0.57 17.99 -6.55
N ALA A 331 -1.74 18.53 -6.17
CA ALA A 331 -2.46 18.07 -4.99
C ALA A 331 -2.88 16.60 -5.13
N LEU A 332 -3.35 16.20 -6.31
CA LEU A 332 -3.68 14.80 -6.61
C LEU A 332 -2.46 13.89 -6.54
N THR A 333 -1.35 14.29 -7.16
CA THR A 333 -0.10 13.51 -7.15
C THR A 333 0.44 13.36 -5.72
N ARG A 334 0.30 14.37 -4.86
CA ARG A 334 0.71 14.26 -3.45
C ARG A 334 -0.21 13.35 -2.64
N ALA A 335 -1.53 13.48 -2.82
CA ALA A 335 -2.53 12.65 -2.15
C ALA A 335 -2.42 11.16 -2.56
N LEU A 336 -2.37 10.91 -3.86
CA LEU A 336 -2.20 9.57 -4.42
C LEU A 336 -0.79 9.04 -4.22
N GLY A 337 0.24 9.90 -4.18
CA GLY A 337 1.61 9.50 -3.88
C GLY A 337 1.78 8.88 -2.49
N HIS A 338 0.84 9.16 -1.57
CA HIS A 338 0.81 8.59 -0.23
C HIS A 338 0.29 7.14 -0.18
N ILE A 339 -0.51 6.73 -1.19
CA ILE A 339 -1.13 5.41 -1.25
C ILE A 339 -0.61 4.68 -2.48
N GLY A 340 -0.35 3.39 -2.38
CA GLY A 340 0.27 2.69 -3.48
C GLY A 340 0.76 1.32 -3.08
N SER A 341 1.62 0.75 -3.91
CA SER A 341 2.20 -0.55 -3.66
C SER A 341 3.70 -0.53 -3.86
N LEU A 342 4.40 -1.34 -3.06
CA LEU A 342 5.80 -1.66 -3.30
C LEU A 342 5.89 -2.75 -4.36
N GLN A 343 6.41 -2.39 -5.54
CA GLN A 343 6.67 -3.33 -6.62
C GLN A 343 8.14 -3.74 -6.63
N ARG A 344 8.42 -5.05 -6.69
CA ARG A 344 9.79 -5.53 -6.82
C ARG A 344 10.37 -5.13 -8.17
N VAL A 345 11.63 -4.68 -8.16
CA VAL A 345 12.40 -4.54 -9.39
C VAL A 345 12.73 -5.94 -9.92
N ARG A 346 12.40 -6.21 -11.18
CA ARG A 346 12.76 -7.48 -11.82
C ARG A 346 14.28 -7.64 -11.79
N ASN A 347 14.76 -8.84 -11.45
CA ASN A 347 16.18 -9.15 -11.29
C ASN A 347 16.91 -8.29 -10.24
N GLY A 348 16.18 -7.63 -9.33
CA GLY A 348 16.75 -6.83 -8.24
C GLY A 348 16.87 -7.57 -6.91
N TRP A 349 16.72 -8.90 -6.92
CA TRP A 349 16.79 -9.74 -5.73
C TRP A 349 18.21 -10.27 -5.51
N VAL A 350 18.65 -10.31 -4.26
CA VAL A 350 19.99 -10.75 -3.86
C VAL A 350 19.90 -11.67 -2.65
N ASP A 351 20.51 -12.85 -2.75
CA ASP A 351 20.85 -13.71 -1.60
C ASP A 351 22.17 -13.22 -1.01
N THR A 352 22.27 -13.14 0.32
CA THR A 352 23.46 -12.69 1.08
C THR A 352 23.75 -11.20 0.98
N TRP A 353 22.79 -10.37 1.36
CA TRP A 353 23.04 -8.94 1.55
C TRP A 353 23.94 -8.71 2.78
N PRO A 354 25.06 -7.96 2.66
CA PRO A 354 25.91 -7.64 3.80
C PRO A 354 25.12 -6.86 4.85
N SER A 355 24.96 -7.45 6.03
CA SER A 355 24.45 -6.77 7.22
C SER A 355 25.61 -6.63 8.19
N TYR A 356 26.12 -5.41 8.36
CA TYR A 356 27.08 -5.05 9.42
C TYR A 356 26.33 -4.75 10.71
#